data_AF-A0A377HN30-F1
#
_entry.id   AF-A0A377HN30-F1
#
_cell.length_a   1.000
_cell.length_b   1.000
_cell.length_c   1.000
_cell.angle_alpha   90.00
_cell.angle_beta   90.00
_cell.angle_gamma   90.00
#
_symmetry.space_group_name_H-M   'P 1'
#
loop_
_entity.id
_entity.type
_entity.pdbx_description
1 polymer ?
#
loop_
_entity_poly.entity_id
_entity_poly.type
_entity_poly.pdbx_seq_one_letter_code
_entity_poly.pdbx_strand_id
1 'polypeptide(L)'
;MGLLYADENSNLLDPKSWVKAKEPVFKTNWEKKVYGPGHNSFTVDEEGNDLLVYHARDYTDIEGDPLWDPNRHTRIKRLTWKDGFPIFGEAI
;
A
#
# COMPACT_ATOMS: atom_id res chain seq x y z
N MET A 1 -1.59 2.79 4.61
CA MET A 1 -0.97 1.45 4.63
C MET A 1 0.25 1.45 5.55
N GLY A 2 0.39 0.42 6.39
CA GLY A 2 1.59 0.19 7.21
C GLY A 2 2.48 -0.90 6.62
N LEU A 3 3.63 -1.17 7.26
CA LEU A 3 4.56 -2.23 6.89
C LEU A 3 5.13 -2.90 8.15
N LEU A 4 5.16 -4.23 8.13
CA LEU A 4 6.00 -5.04 9.01
C LEU A 4 7.10 -5.66 8.15
N TYR A 5 8.33 -5.70 8.66
CA TYR A 5 9.46 -6.36 8.01
C TYR A 5 10.23 -7.19 9.03
N ALA A 6 10.85 -8.26 8.54
CA ALA A 6 11.64 -9.20 9.32
C ALA A 6 12.81 -9.69 8.47
N ASP A 7 13.87 -10.17 9.13
CA ASP A 7 14.93 -10.93 8.45
C ASP A 7 14.35 -12.25 7.92
N GLU A 8 14.66 -12.62 6.68
CA GLU A 8 14.13 -13.84 6.04
C GLU A 8 14.53 -15.13 6.76
N ASN A 9 15.59 -15.10 7.55
CA ASN A 9 16.10 -16.23 8.32
C ASN A 9 15.62 -16.24 9.79
N SER A 10 14.77 -15.28 10.18
CA SER A 10 14.24 -15.18 11.54
C SER A 10 13.05 -16.11 11.79
N ASN A 11 12.71 -16.34 13.06
CA ASN A 11 11.48 -17.06 13.41
C ASN A 11 10.26 -16.15 13.19
N LEU A 12 9.56 -16.33 12.07
CA LEU A 12 8.39 -15.50 11.72
C LEU A 12 7.20 -15.67 12.68
N LEU A 13 7.16 -16.74 13.49
CA LEU A 13 6.15 -16.94 14.52
C LEU A 13 6.47 -16.20 15.83
N ASP A 14 7.69 -15.67 16.00
CA ASP A 14 8.04 -14.81 17.12
C ASP A 14 7.70 -13.34 16.77
N PRO A 15 6.79 -12.67 17.49
CA PRO A 15 6.48 -11.27 17.24
C PRO A 15 7.70 -10.33 17.37
N LYS A 16 8.76 -10.72 18.10
CA LYS A 16 9.98 -9.92 18.23
C LYS A 16 10.83 -9.91 16.96
N SER A 17 10.61 -10.83 16.03
CA SER A 17 11.28 -10.86 14.72
C SER A 17 10.78 -9.74 13.80
N TRP A 18 9.60 -9.18 14.08
CA TRP A 18 8.95 -8.19 13.24
C TRP A 18 9.18 -6.77 13.73
N VAL A 19 9.63 -5.90 12.83
CA VAL A 19 9.73 -4.46 13.07
C VAL A 19 8.61 -3.75 12.33
N LYS A 20 7.88 -2.90 13.05
CA LYS A 20 6.83 -2.05 12.49
C LYS A 20 7.41 -0.72 12.04
N ALA A 21 7.13 -0.36 10.79
CA ALA A 21 7.43 0.99 10.30
C ALA A 21 6.73 2.03 11.18
N LYS A 22 7.48 3.08 11.58
CA LYS A 22 6.97 4.13 12.48
C LYS A 22 5.86 4.96 11.83
N GLU A 23 5.97 5.17 10.53
CA GLU A 23 5.05 5.98 9.73
C GLU A 23 4.36 5.14 8.65
N PRO A 24 3.18 5.58 8.15
CA PRO A 24 2.56 4.96 6.99
C PRO A 24 3.48 4.99 5.77
N VAL A 25 3.67 3.83 5.13
CA VAL A 25 4.48 3.71 3.91
C VAL A 25 3.74 4.15 2.66
N PHE A 26 2.41 4.26 2.74
CA PHE A 26 1.53 4.70 1.65
C PHE A 26 0.26 5.30 2.24
N LYS A 27 -0.12 6.50 1.81
CA LYS A 27 -1.20 7.29 2.42
C LYS A 27 -1.86 8.21 1.37
N THR A 28 -2.96 8.85 1.77
CA THR A 28 -3.67 9.85 0.97
C THR A 28 -2.71 10.84 0.31
N ASN A 29 -2.91 11.07 -0.98
CA ASN A 29 -2.28 12.15 -1.72
C ASN A 29 -3.32 13.24 -2.00
N TRP A 30 -3.19 14.37 -1.30
CA TRP A 30 -4.12 15.50 -1.42
C TRP A 30 -3.99 16.22 -2.76
N GLU A 31 -2.76 16.37 -3.27
CA GLU A 31 -2.51 17.07 -4.53
C GLU A 31 -3.10 16.30 -5.71
N LYS A 32 -3.00 14.97 -5.68
CA LYS A 32 -3.53 14.08 -6.73
C LYS A 32 -4.96 13.62 -6.48
N LYS A 33 -5.60 14.07 -5.40
CA LYS A 33 -6.95 13.68 -4.99
C LYS A 33 -7.14 12.17 -4.88
N VAL A 34 -6.16 11.47 -4.32
CA VAL A 34 -6.22 10.01 -4.09
C VAL A 34 -6.36 9.75 -2.60
N TYR A 35 -7.55 9.35 -2.17
CA TYR A 35 -7.93 9.29 -0.76
C TYR A 35 -8.07 7.85 -0.27
N GLY A 36 -7.52 7.58 0.92
CA GLY A 36 -7.62 6.29 1.58
C GLY A 36 -7.01 5.11 0.82
N PRO A 37 -5.79 5.21 0.24
CA PRO A 37 -5.20 4.09 -0.47
C PRO A 37 -4.86 2.94 0.48
N GLY A 38 -5.27 1.72 0.13
CA GLY A 38 -5.05 0.56 0.99
C GLY A 38 -5.52 -0.78 0.43
N HIS A 39 -5.56 -1.78 1.33
CA HIS A 39 -5.88 -3.19 1.06
C HIS A 39 -5.18 -3.69 -0.20
N ASN A 40 -3.86 -3.55 -0.21
CA ASN A 40 -3.07 -3.81 -1.38
C ASN A 40 -2.80 -5.31 -1.59
N SER A 41 -2.40 -5.65 -2.80
CA SER A 41 -1.69 -6.88 -3.13
C SER A 41 -0.44 -6.55 -3.95
N PHE A 42 0.34 -7.58 -4.26
CA PHE A 42 1.53 -7.48 -5.10
C PHE A 42 1.44 -8.47 -6.25
N THR A 43 1.92 -8.06 -7.42
CA THR A 43 2.04 -8.91 -8.61
C THR A 43 3.22 -8.41 -9.45
N VAL A 44 3.45 -8.99 -10.63
CA VAL A 44 4.52 -8.58 -11.55
C VAL A 44 3.94 -8.24 -12.92
N ASP A 45 4.60 -7.34 -13.65
CA ASP A 45 4.32 -7.14 -15.07
C ASP A 45 4.97 -8.23 -15.95
N GLU A 46 4.73 -8.17 -17.26
CA GLU A 46 5.27 -9.12 -18.24
C GLU A 46 6.81 -9.08 -18.34
N GLU A 47 7.43 -8.00 -17.87
CA GLU A 47 8.88 -7.82 -17.80
C GLU A 47 9.47 -8.27 -16.45
N GLY A 48 8.62 -8.71 -15.51
CA GLY A 48 9.02 -9.20 -14.18
C GLY A 48 9.20 -8.12 -13.12
N ASN A 49 8.70 -6.89 -13.33
CA ASN A 49 8.82 -5.82 -12.35
C ASN A 49 7.68 -5.87 -11.33
N ASP A 50 7.98 -5.64 -10.06
CA ASP A 50 6.99 -5.63 -8.99
C ASP A 50 5.97 -4.49 -9.15
N LEU A 51 4.70 -4.84 -8.99
CA LEU A 51 3.57 -3.95 -9.05
C LEU A 51 2.85 -3.91 -7.69
N LEU A 52 2.49 -2.70 -7.27
CA LEU A 52 1.56 -2.46 -6.18
C LEU A 52 0.15 -2.32 -6.76
N VAL A 53 -0.75 -3.22 -6.37
CA VAL A 53 -2.19 -3.14 -6.67
C VAL A 53 -2.90 -2.69 -5.41
N TYR A 54 -3.77 -1.68 -5.47
CA TYR A 54 -4.44 -1.12 -4.29
C TYR A 54 -5.79 -0.50 -4.66
N HIS A 55 -6.65 -0.23 -3.68
CA HIS A 55 -7.85 0.61 -3.92
C HIS A 55 -7.68 2.01 -3.34
N ALA A 56 -8.38 3.00 -3.91
CA ALA A 56 -8.56 4.34 -3.35
C ALA A 56 -9.87 4.97 -3.84
N ARG A 57 -10.22 6.14 -3.29
CA ARG A 57 -11.30 7.02 -3.78
C ARG A 57 -10.73 8.32 -4.34
N ASP A 58 -11.55 9.02 -5.12
CA ASP A 58 -11.20 10.31 -5.73
C ASP A 58 -11.86 11.50 -5.00
N TYR A 59 -12.53 11.23 -3.86
CA TYR A 59 -13.17 12.18 -2.97
C TYR A 59 -13.06 11.75 -1.50
N THR A 60 -13.31 12.70 -0.57
CA THR A 60 -13.22 12.49 0.88
C THR A 60 -14.58 12.30 1.55
N ASP A 61 -15.58 13.05 1.12
CA ASP A 61 -16.85 13.15 1.83
C ASP A 61 -17.77 12.04 1.34
N ILE A 62 -18.04 11.07 2.22
CA ILE A 62 -18.89 9.93 1.94
C ILE A 62 -20.27 10.21 2.53
N GLU A 63 -21.29 10.21 1.68
CA GLU A 63 -22.69 10.26 2.13
C GLU A 63 -23.17 8.85 2.51
N GLY A 64 -23.61 8.68 3.76
CA GLY A 64 -24.06 7.39 4.29
C GLY A 64 -22.93 6.51 4.84
N ASP A 65 -23.13 5.19 4.84
CA ASP A 65 -22.17 4.23 5.39
C ASP A 65 -21.07 3.89 4.35
N PRO A 66 -19.77 4.10 4.67
CA PRO A 66 -18.65 3.80 3.76
C PRO A 66 -18.56 2.35 3.27
N LEU A 67 -19.20 1.42 3.98
CA LEU A 67 -19.32 0.02 3.56
C LEU A 67 -20.09 -0.11 2.24
N TRP A 68 -21.12 0.73 2.06
CA TRP A 68 -22.03 0.68 0.90
C TRP A 68 -21.69 1.72 -0.17
N ASP A 69 -20.76 2.63 0.10
CA ASP A 69 -20.17 3.49 -0.92
C ASP A 69 -19.30 2.65 -1.90
N PRO A 70 -19.70 2.54 -3.19
CA PRO A 70 -19.10 1.60 -4.12
C PRO A 70 -17.85 2.15 -4.83
N ASN A 71 -17.44 3.39 -4.57
CA ASN A 71 -16.48 4.10 -5.43
C ASN A 71 -15.02 3.93 -5.00
N ARG A 72 -14.69 2.79 -4.39
CA ARG A 72 -13.29 2.37 -4.24
C ARG A 72 -12.84 1.75 -5.56
N HIS A 73 -11.95 2.41 -6.26
CA HIS A 73 -11.43 1.95 -7.54
C HIS A 73 -10.08 1.27 -7.37
N THR A 74 -9.89 0.15 -8.07
CA THR A 74 -8.60 -0.57 -8.13
C THR A 74 -7.62 0.23 -8.99
N ARG A 75 -6.38 0.34 -8.52
CA ARG A 75 -5.29 1.12 -9.11
C ARG A 75 -4.02 0.28 -9.07
N ILE A 76 -3.11 0.53 -10.00
CA ILE A 76 -1.85 -0.20 -10.13
C ILE A 76 -0.69 0.76 -10.40
N LYS A 77 0.46 0.51 -9.77
CA LYS A 77 1.70 1.24 -10.06
C LYS A 77 2.92 0.33 -9.89
N ARG A 78 4.00 0.62 -10.61
CA ARG A 78 5.29 -0.02 -10.38
C ARG A 78 5.84 0.34 -8.99
N LEU A 79 6.42 -0.65 -8.32
CA LEU A 79 7.18 -0.51 -7.09
C LEU A 79 8.66 -0.35 -7.45
N THR A 80 9.38 0.43 -6.65
CA THR A 80 10.84 0.56 -6.82
C THR A 80 11.52 0.13 -5.53
N TRP A 81 12.81 -0.16 -5.58
CA TRP A 81 13.54 -0.75 -4.45
C TRP A 81 14.78 0.08 -4.13
N LYS A 82 15.08 0.19 -2.83
CA LYS A 82 16.30 0.83 -2.33
C LYS A 82 16.77 0.10 -1.07
N ASP A 83 18.04 -0.31 -1.06
CA ASP A 83 18.69 -0.97 0.09
C ASP A 83 17.88 -2.18 0.62
N GLY A 84 17.26 -2.95 -0.27
CA GLY A 84 16.41 -4.10 0.08
C GLY A 84 14.99 -3.76 0.54
N PHE A 85 14.63 -2.48 0.60
CA PHE A 85 13.29 -2.03 0.99
C PHE A 85 12.45 -1.53 -0.18
N PRO A 86 11.14 -1.82 -0.19
CA PRO A 86 10.22 -1.29 -1.19
C PRO A 86 9.94 0.20 -0.98
N ILE A 87 10.02 0.97 -2.05
CA ILE A 87 9.65 2.37 -2.12
C ILE A 87 8.26 2.47 -2.78
N PHE A 88 7.22 2.54 -1.95
CA PHE A 88 5.83 2.67 -2.38
C PHE A 88 5.53 3.98 -3.10
N GLY A 89 6.24 5.06 -2.74
CA GLY A 89 6.05 6.39 -3.30
C GLY A 89 4.68 6.98 -2.94
N GLU A 90 4.18 7.87 -3.77
CA GLU A 90 2.87 8.47 -3.60
C GLU A 90 1.77 7.67 -4.28
N ALA A 91 0.55 7.79 -3.77
CA ALA A 91 -0.63 7.31 -4.47
C ALA A 91 -0.84 8.12 -5.75
N ILE A 92 -0.95 7.41 -6.88
CA ILE A 92 -1.08 7.94 -8.25
C ILE A 92 -2.20 7.25 -8.99
#